data_AF-A0AA36JDG0-F1
#
_entry.id   AF-A0AA36JDG0-F1
#
_cell.length_a   1.000
_cell.length_b   1.000
_cell.length_c   1.000
_cell.angle_alpha   90.00
_cell.angle_beta   90.00
_cell.angle_gamma   90.00
#
_symmetry.space_group_name_H-M   'P 1'
#
loop_
_entity.id
_entity.type
_entity.pdbx_description
1 polymer ?
#
loop_
_entity_poly.entity_id
_entity_poly.type
_entity_poly.pdbx_seq_one_letter_code
_entity_poly.pdbx_strand_id
1 'polypeptide(L)'
;MSALAPLPLALTRGALPYQGVALGPEARSWPRAGGRTARAVCISATCMAVCAAQRAHRRKATTLRAKEGRYKSLEAFLAAQRGSSPATDPLGGPMTSYNDGPADLLFIAIFRQVMSGVAGWQSPLAFWGQEAYDGMLEVAHAQQWGKTLQETEDSAVSVIDNLLPEEGKARFRTALKPDKFGTELNAFITAVFFPFMVGKCEVEERTQQDLPQIPEAEAWNCAVKIEKCRWLERSGCVGMCAGLCKRPMQRMFGEVLGMPLSMEPSMEDLSCTMVFGKEPTKWDQDDLREQPCFSTCATASNGEEDLSNAFIDPDFPLSAPSITTFRRRT
;
A
#
# COMPACT_ATOMS: atom_id res chain seq x y z
N MET A 1 -19.38 -6.69 48.17
CA MET A 1 -18.53 -7.14 49.30
C MET A 1 -18.27 -8.61 49.10
N SER A 2 -17.02 -8.94 48.73
CA SER A 2 -16.29 -10.18 49.05
C SER A 2 -14.94 -10.06 48.35
N ALA A 3 -13.97 -9.58 49.12
CA ALA A 3 -12.57 -9.55 48.77
C ALA A 3 -11.95 -10.92 49.08
N LEU A 4 -10.94 -11.34 48.31
CA LEU A 4 -9.76 -12.07 48.78
C LEU A 4 -8.70 -12.16 47.65
N ALA A 5 -7.71 -11.28 47.79
CA ALA A 5 -6.26 -11.26 47.53
C ALA A 5 -5.51 -12.30 46.62
N PRO A 6 -4.30 -11.95 46.13
CA PRO A 6 -3.65 -12.48 44.91
C PRO A 6 -2.51 -13.50 45.15
N LEU A 7 -2.10 -14.22 44.10
CA LEU A 7 -0.94 -15.12 44.08
C LEU A 7 0.36 -14.47 43.52
N PRO A 8 1.56 -14.95 43.89
CA PRO A 8 2.77 -14.13 43.93
C PRO A 8 3.71 -14.24 42.73
N LEU A 9 4.49 -13.17 42.52
CA LEU A 9 5.74 -13.16 41.77
C LEU A 9 6.84 -13.94 42.52
N ALA A 10 7.59 -14.77 41.80
CA ALA A 10 8.89 -15.27 42.24
C ALA A 10 9.93 -15.18 41.11
N LEU A 11 10.83 -14.21 41.24
CA LEU A 11 12.14 -14.20 40.59
C LEU A 11 13.01 -15.31 41.19
N THR A 12 13.63 -16.15 40.37
CA THR A 12 14.90 -16.80 40.76
C THR A 12 15.86 -16.86 39.58
N ARG A 13 17.04 -16.27 39.80
CA ARG A 13 18.27 -16.48 39.02
C ARG A 13 18.80 -17.89 39.33
N GLY A 14 19.09 -18.68 38.31
CA GLY A 14 19.79 -19.96 38.44
C GLY A 14 20.93 -20.04 37.43
N ALA A 15 22.14 -19.72 37.89
CA ALA A 15 23.39 -19.96 37.18
C ALA A 15 23.71 -21.45 37.20
N LEU A 16 24.04 -22.03 36.04
CA LEU A 16 24.52 -23.42 35.93
C LEU A 16 26.05 -23.47 36.12
N PRO A 17 26.59 -24.47 36.83
CA PRO A 17 28.02 -24.58 37.09
C PRO A 17 28.75 -25.19 35.89
N TYR A 18 29.82 -24.51 35.46
CA TYR A 18 30.77 -24.98 34.48
C TYR A 18 31.82 -25.84 35.21
N GLN A 19 31.80 -27.16 35.01
CA GLN A 19 32.86 -28.05 35.49
C GLN A 19 34.01 -28.05 34.48
N GLY A 20 35.19 -27.64 34.95
CA GLY A 20 36.43 -27.63 34.18
C GLY A 20 36.99 -29.04 33.99
N VAL A 21 37.38 -29.35 32.75
CA VAL A 21 38.18 -30.52 32.40
C VAL A 21 39.63 -30.07 32.25
N ALA A 22 40.52 -30.67 33.04
CA ALA A 22 41.95 -30.40 33.04
C ALA A 22 42.62 -30.83 31.72
N LEU A 23 43.45 -29.94 31.16
CA LEU A 23 44.33 -30.23 30.03
C LEU A 23 45.68 -30.74 30.57
N GLY A 24 46.00 -32.01 30.28
CA GLY A 24 47.36 -32.55 30.40
C GLY A 24 48.17 -32.32 29.12
N PRO A 25 49.50 -32.14 29.18
CA PRO A 25 50.32 -31.85 28.01
C PRO A 25 50.98 -33.13 27.49
N GLU A 26 50.54 -33.65 26.34
CA GLU A 26 51.42 -34.47 25.51
C GLU A 26 51.27 -34.12 24.04
N ALA A 27 52.34 -33.55 23.51
CA ALA A 27 52.58 -33.35 22.11
C ALA A 27 52.85 -34.69 21.41
N ARG A 28 52.22 -34.93 20.25
CA ARG A 28 52.95 -35.30 19.02
C ARG A 28 52.07 -35.42 17.76
N SER A 29 52.63 -34.84 16.70
CA SER A 29 52.48 -35.12 15.26
C SER A 29 51.12 -34.94 14.58
N TRP A 30 51.02 -33.82 13.85
CA TRP A 30 50.12 -33.65 12.72
C TRP A 30 50.64 -34.42 11.49
N PRO A 31 49.83 -35.24 10.80
CA PRO A 31 50.13 -35.66 9.44
C PRO A 31 49.90 -34.48 8.48
N ARG A 32 50.87 -34.26 7.60
CA ARG A 32 50.84 -33.28 6.51
C ARG A 32 49.68 -33.54 5.56
N ALA A 33 49.14 -32.42 5.06
CA ALA A 33 48.10 -32.35 4.06
C ALA A 33 48.40 -33.20 2.81
N GLY A 34 47.42 -33.98 2.41
CA GLY A 34 47.39 -34.71 1.15
C GLY A 34 46.04 -35.38 0.99
N GLY A 35 45.15 -34.77 0.19
CA GLY A 35 43.90 -35.39 -0.19
C GLY A 35 42.68 -34.48 -0.04
N ARG A 36 42.11 -34.10 -1.18
CA ARG A 36 40.71 -33.73 -1.43
C ARG A 36 39.84 -33.66 -0.16
N THR A 37 39.45 -32.44 0.23
CA THR A 37 38.48 -32.19 1.29
C THR A 37 37.13 -32.78 0.91
N ALA A 38 36.93 -34.06 1.22
CA ALA A 38 35.61 -34.62 1.36
C ALA A 38 34.92 -33.83 2.48
N ARG A 39 33.91 -33.04 2.11
CA ARG A 39 32.91 -32.56 3.09
C ARG A 39 32.34 -33.81 3.74
N ALA A 40 32.82 -34.15 4.94
CA ALA A 40 32.16 -35.14 5.77
C ALA A 40 30.79 -34.55 6.14
N VAL A 41 29.77 -34.91 5.36
CA VAL A 41 28.38 -34.64 5.72
C VAL A 41 28.09 -35.57 6.90
N CYS A 42 28.08 -35.00 8.10
CA CYS A 42 27.64 -35.74 9.27
C CYS A 42 26.12 -35.93 9.14
N ILE A 43 25.68 -37.11 8.72
CA ILE A 43 24.26 -37.44 8.44
C ILE A 43 23.51 -37.83 9.72
N SER A 44 23.97 -37.41 10.90
CA SER A 44 23.18 -37.63 12.12
C SER A 44 21.95 -36.73 12.10
N ALA A 45 20.80 -37.25 12.53
CA ALA A 45 19.55 -36.48 12.62
C ALA A 45 19.74 -35.16 13.38
N THR A 46 20.59 -35.17 14.42
CA THR A 46 20.98 -33.99 15.19
C THR A 46 21.75 -32.95 14.37
N CYS A 47 22.71 -33.38 13.54
CA CYS A 47 23.46 -32.46 12.67
C CYS A 47 22.54 -31.84 11.60
N MET A 48 21.64 -32.64 11.01
CA MET A 48 20.66 -32.14 10.03
C MET A 48 19.69 -31.12 10.66
N ALA A 49 19.20 -31.36 11.87
CA ALA A 49 18.33 -30.44 12.61
C ALA A 49 19.04 -29.12 12.93
N VAL A 50 20.30 -29.16 13.39
CA VAL A 50 21.12 -27.97 13.66
C VAL A 50 21.38 -27.18 12.37
N CYS A 51 21.72 -27.83 11.27
CA CYS A 51 21.89 -27.17 9.97
C CYS A 51 20.58 -26.59 9.42
N ALA A 52 19.43 -27.23 9.65
CA ALA A 52 18.12 -26.69 9.29
C ALA A 52 17.79 -25.43 10.11
N ALA A 53 18.00 -25.47 11.44
CA ALA A 53 17.80 -24.32 12.33
C ALA A 53 18.74 -23.15 11.98
N GLN A 54 20.03 -23.41 11.71
CA GLN A 54 20.98 -22.39 11.29
C GLN A 54 20.61 -21.77 9.93
N ARG A 55 20.13 -22.57 8.97
CA ARG A 55 19.62 -22.06 7.68
C ARG A 55 18.37 -21.20 7.87
N ALA A 56 17.43 -21.60 8.73
CA ALA A 56 16.26 -20.81 9.07
C ALA A 56 16.63 -19.49 9.74
N HIS A 57 17.57 -19.51 10.69
CA HIS A 57 18.08 -18.32 11.37
C HIS A 57 18.79 -17.36 10.39
N ARG A 58 19.67 -17.88 9.51
CA ARG A 58 20.34 -17.07 8.48
C ARG A 58 19.34 -16.46 7.51
N ARG A 59 18.35 -17.23 7.04
CA ARG A 59 17.26 -16.73 6.17
C ARG A 59 16.49 -15.61 6.86
N LYS A 60 16.10 -15.79 8.13
CA LYS A 60 15.41 -14.76 8.93
C LYS A 60 16.27 -13.50 9.07
N ALA A 61 17.56 -13.64 9.38
CA ALA A 61 18.49 -12.51 9.49
C ALA A 61 18.68 -11.77 8.17
N THR A 62 18.79 -12.48 7.03
CA THR A 62 18.87 -11.85 5.71
C THR A 62 17.60 -11.10 5.34
N THR A 63 16.43 -11.66 5.64
CA THR A 63 15.14 -11.00 5.40
C THR A 63 14.99 -9.75 6.26
N LEU A 64 15.39 -9.80 7.53
CA LEU A 64 15.35 -8.63 8.42
C LEU A 64 16.28 -7.52 7.93
N ARG A 65 17.51 -7.86 7.52
CA ARG A 65 18.47 -6.89 6.98
C ARG A 65 18.00 -6.27 5.66
N ALA A 66 17.37 -7.05 4.79
CA ALA A 66 16.77 -6.54 3.56
C ALA A 66 15.60 -5.58 3.84
N LYS A 67 14.73 -5.92 4.81
CA LYS A 67 13.65 -5.02 5.27
C LYS A 67 14.19 -3.72 5.86
N GLU A 68 15.23 -3.81 6.70
CA GLU A 68 15.87 -2.64 7.29
C GLU A 68 16.51 -1.72 6.23
N GLY A 69 17.19 -2.29 5.24
CA GLY A 69 17.74 -1.54 4.11
C GLY A 69 16.66 -0.84 3.28
N ARG A 70 15.57 -1.56 2.97
CA ARG A 70 14.41 -1.01 2.26
C ARG A 70 13.83 0.21 3.01
N TYR A 71 13.59 0.10 4.32
CA TYR A 71 13.02 1.21 5.07
C TYR A 71 13.99 2.39 5.22
N LYS A 72 15.31 2.17 5.27
CA LYS A 72 16.29 3.28 5.25
C LYS A 72 16.22 4.09 3.95
N SER A 73 16.11 3.44 2.79
CA SER A 73 15.95 4.13 1.50
C SER A 73 14.62 4.90 1.43
N LEU A 74 13.54 4.28 1.91
CA LEU A 74 12.23 4.91 1.99
C LEU A 74 12.24 6.15 2.89
N GLU A 75 12.83 6.07 4.08
CA GLU A 75 12.91 7.20 5.02
C GLU A 75 13.71 8.37 4.43
N ALA A 76 14.82 8.09 3.74
CA ALA A 76 15.58 9.12 3.04
C ALA A 76 14.74 9.82 1.96
N PHE A 77 14.01 9.03 1.17
CA PHE A 77 13.07 9.53 0.16
C PHE A 77 11.96 10.41 0.78
N LEU A 78 11.29 9.93 1.83
CA LEU A 78 10.21 10.66 2.49
C LEU A 78 10.72 11.91 3.23
N ALA A 79 11.92 11.85 3.80
CA ALA A 79 12.57 13.03 4.39
C ALA A 79 12.86 14.10 3.33
N ALA A 80 13.34 13.71 2.15
CA ALA A 80 13.53 14.62 1.03
C ALA A 80 12.20 15.24 0.59
N GLN A 81 11.16 14.42 0.41
CA GLN A 81 9.83 14.88 0.01
C GLN A 81 9.23 15.90 0.99
N ARG A 82 9.38 15.68 2.30
CA ARG A 82 8.95 16.64 3.33
C ARG A 82 9.66 17.99 3.23
N GLY A 83 10.93 17.99 2.81
CA GLY A 83 11.72 19.20 2.57
C GLY A 83 11.38 19.93 1.27
N SER A 84 10.69 19.27 0.33
CA SER A 84 10.38 19.77 -1.01
C SER A 84 8.91 19.60 -1.37
N SER A 85 8.00 19.84 -0.42
CA SER A 85 6.56 19.74 -0.65
C SER A 85 6.12 20.66 -1.81
N PRO A 86 5.27 20.17 -2.75
CA PRO A 86 4.80 20.98 -3.86
C PRO A 86 4.06 22.23 -3.39
N ALA A 87 4.40 23.39 -3.95
CA ALA A 87 3.73 24.66 -3.65
C ALA A 87 2.37 24.81 -4.37
N THR A 88 2.15 24.01 -5.40
CA THR A 88 0.98 24.01 -6.30
C THR A 88 0.46 22.59 -6.47
N ASP A 89 -0.76 22.47 -6.98
CA ASP A 89 -1.29 21.19 -7.43
C ASP A 89 -0.52 20.65 -8.66
N PRO A 90 -0.76 19.40 -9.06
CA PRO A 90 -0.11 18.78 -10.21
C PRO A 90 -0.30 19.49 -11.57
N LEU A 91 -1.31 20.35 -11.69
CA LEU A 91 -1.61 21.13 -12.90
C LEU A 91 -1.10 22.58 -12.81
N GLY A 92 -0.38 22.93 -11.74
CA GLY A 92 0.14 24.28 -11.50
C GLY A 92 -0.88 25.26 -10.89
N GLY A 93 -2.05 24.76 -10.50
CA GLY A 93 -3.08 25.51 -9.79
C GLY A 93 -2.86 25.58 -8.28
N PRO A 94 -3.74 26.28 -7.55
CA PRO A 94 -3.69 26.30 -6.09
C PRO A 94 -4.05 24.93 -5.51
N MET A 95 -3.29 24.51 -4.49
CA MET A 95 -3.58 23.31 -3.71
C MET A 95 -4.92 23.48 -2.97
N THR A 96 -5.77 22.46 -2.99
CA THR A 96 -7.06 22.51 -2.29
C THR A 96 -6.85 22.46 -0.78
N SER A 97 -7.49 23.38 -0.06
CA SER A 97 -7.48 23.40 1.41
C SER A 97 -8.61 22.52 1.94
N TYR A 98 -8.25 21.41 2.59
CA TYR A 98 -9.20 20.54 3.28
C TYR A 98 -9.30 20.92 4.76
N ASN A 99 -10.51 21.12 5.26
CA ASN A 99 -10.78 21.40 6.66
C ASN A 99 -11.34 20.13 7.33
N ASP A 100 -10.44 19.20 7.66
CA ASP A 100 -10.81 17.90 8.24
C ASP A 100 -11.43 18.09 9.63
N GLY A 101 -12.69 17.69 9.78
CA GLY A 101 -13.35 17.67 11.08
C GLY A 101 -12.85 16.55 11.99
N PRO A 102 -13.30 16.49 13.25
CA PRO A 102 -12.89 15.43 14.17
C PRO A 102 -13.21 14.01 13.68
N ALA A 103 -14.33 13.83 12.96
CA ALA A 103 -14.70 12.54 12.37
C ALA A 103 -13.76 12.18 11.21
N ASP A 104 -13.46 13.12 10.33
CA ASP A 104 -12.53 12.93 9.21
C ASP A 104 -11.15 12.52 9.72
N LEU A 105 -10.63 13.24 10.72
CA LEU A 105 -9.35 12.94 11.37
C LEU A 105 -9.34 11.55 12.01
N LEU A 106 -10.45 11.12 12.63
CA LEU A 106 -10.57 9.78 13.18
C LEU A 106 -10.52 8.71 12.08
N PHE A 107 -11.23 8.90 10.97
CA PHE A 107 -11.20 7.96 9.85
C PHE A 107 -9.82 7.92 9.18
N ILE A 108 -9.17 9.06 8.98
CA ILE A 108 -7.78 9.12 8.49
C ILE A 108 -6.85 8.33 9.41
N ALA A 109 -6.96 8.52 10.73
CA ALA A 109 -6.14 7.80 11.70
C ALA A 109 -6.38 6.28 11.65
N ILE A 110 -7.63 5.83 11.52
CA ILE A 110 -7.99 4.41 11.39
C ILE A 110 -7.39 3.83 10.09
N PHE A 111 -7.63 4.47 8.95
CA PHE A 111 -7.12 4.02 7.66
C PHE A 111 -5.59 3.95 7.65
N ARG A 112 -4.92 5.02 8.12
CA ARG A 112 -3.46 5.04 8.28
C ARG A 112 -2.97 3.89 9.15
N GLN A 113 -3.64 3.58 10.26
CA GLN A 113 -3.24 2.47 11.13
C GLN A 113 -3.34 1.11 10.42
N VAL A 114 -4.41 0.86 9.67
CA VAL A 114 -4.58 -0.39 8.90
C VAL A 114 -3.52 -0.48 7.80
N MET A 115 -3.33 0.59 7.03
CA MET A 115 -2.30 0.66 5.99
C MET A 115 -0.89 0.43 6.56
N SER A 116 -0.60 0.96 7.75
CA SER A 116 0.69 0.79 8.42
C SER A 116 0.95 -0.66 8.82
N GLY A 117 -0.10 -1.36 9.26
CA GLY A 117 -0.04 -2.79 9.56
C GLY A 117 0.33 -3.62 8.33
N VAL A 118 -0.21 -3.28 7.16
CA VAL A 118 0.07 -3.97 5.89
C VAL A 118 1.45 -3.57 5.31
N ALA A 119 1.81 -2.29 5.37
CA ALA A 119 3.10 -1.79 4.90
C ALA A 119 4.27 -2.24 5.80
N GLY A 120 3.99 -2.57 7.06
CA GLY A 120 5.00 -2.87 8.08
C GLY A 120 5.87 -1.66 8.45
N TRP A 121 5.35 -0.46 8.20
CA TRP A 121 6.03 0.82 8.41
C TRP A 121 5.01 1.88 8.84
N GLN A 122 5.47 2.86 9.63
CA GLN A 122 4.64 3.93 10.15
C GLN A 122 5.33 5.27 9.95
N SER A 123 4.57 6.27 9.49
CA SER A 123 5.05 7.64 9.34
C SER A 123 5.32 8.28 10.71
N PRO A 124 6.39 9.09 10.83
CA PRO A 124 6.65 9.87 12.04
C PRO A 124 5.79 11.13 12.15
N LEU A 125 5.04 11.51 11.10
CA LEU A 125 4.14 12.67 11.11
C LEU A 125 3.02 12.49 12.12
N ALA A 126 2.49 13.60 12.65
CA ALA A 126 1.42 13.54 13.64
C ALA A 126 0.21 12.74 13.13
N PHE A 127 -0.40 11.94 13.99
CA PHE A 127 -1.65 11.22 13.68
C PHE A 127 -2.87 12.12 13.62
N TRP A 128 -2.76 13.33 14.19
CA TRP A 128 -3.86 14.27 14.36
C TRP A 128 -3.43 15.65 13.88
N GLY A 129 -4.39 16.44 13.38
CA GLY A 129 -4.14 17.79 12.87
C GLY A 129 -3.74 17.78 11.39
N GLN A 130 -3.04 18.85 10.98
CA GLN A 130 -2.80 19.15 9.56
C GLN A 130 -1.92 18.10 8.85
N GLU A 131 -1.05 17.40 9.58
CA GLU A 131 -0.15 16.38 9.01
C GLU A 131 -0.79 14.99 8.91
N ALA A 132 -2.02 14.79 9.43
CA ALA A 132 -2.62 13.46 9.55
C ALA A 132 -2.77 12.77 8.20
N TYR A 133 -3.27 13.49 7.20
CA TYR A 133 -3.46 12.98 5.84
C TYR A 133 -2.12 12.73 5.14
N ASP A 134 -1.14 13.62 5.33
CA ASP A 134 0.19 13.45 4.72
C ASP A 134 0.92 12.24 5.30
N GLY A 135 0.79 11.98 6.60
CA GLY A 135 1.30 10.76 7.21
C GLY A 135 0.63 9.50 6.66
N MET A 136 -0.65 9.57 6.28
CA MET A 136 -1.33 8.47 5.57
C MET A 136 -0.75 8.27 4.16
N LEU A 137 -0.45 9.35 3.44
CA LEU A 137 0.21 9.28 2.12
C LEU A 137 1.64 8.72 2.21
N GLU A 138 2.41 9.07 3.24
CA GLU A 138 3.74 8.48 3.46
C GLU A 138 3.65 6.96 3.65
N VAL A 139 2.64 6.48 4.40
CA VAL A 139 2.39 5.05 4.56
C VAL A 139 1.94 4.42 3.23
N ALA A 140 1.17 5.14 2.42
CA ALA A 140 0.82 4.70 1.06
C ALA A 140 2.07 4.54 0.18
N HIS A 141 3.02 5.48 0.24
CA HIS A 141 4.32 5.34 -0.41
C HIS A 141 5.08 4.12 0.09
N ALA A 142 5.11 3.88 1.40
CA ALA A 142 5.72 2.70 1.99
C ALA A 142 5.09 1.38 1.47
N GLN A 143 3.77 1.41 1.26
CA GLN A 143 3.01 0.27 0.77
C GLN A 143 3.39 -0.12 -0.66
N GLN A 144 3.66 0.84 -1.55
CA GLN A 144 4.11 0.58 -2.92
C GLN A 144 5.64 0.44 -3.07
N TRP A 145 6.44 0.91 -2.11
CA TRP A 145 7.89 1.05 -2.25
C TRP A 145 8.57 -0.25 -2.69
N GLY A 146 9.19 -0.27 -3.87
CA GLY A 146 9.87 -1.47 -4.38
C GLY A 146 8.98 -2.69 -4.53
N LYS A 147 7.70 -2.47 -4.83
CA LYS A 147 6.75 -3.49 -5.26
C LYS A 147 6.41 -3.29 -6.73
N THR A 148 6.05 -4.38 -7.39
CA THR A 148 5.38 -4.32 -8.70
C THR A 148 3.96 -3.76 -8.56
N LEU A 149 3.32 -3.41 -9.67
CA LEU A 149 1.92 -2.95 -9.64
C LEU A 149 0.97 -4.02 -9.10
N GLN A 150 1.19 -5.30 -9.46
CA GLN A 150 0.39 -6.41 -8.96
C GLN A 150 0.56 -6.61 -7.44
N GLU A 151 1.79 -6.60 -6.94
CA GLU A 151 2.07 -6.71 -5.51
C GLU A 151 1.51 -5.51 -4.71
N THR A 152 1.48 -4.33 -5.33
CA THR A 152 0.88 -3.12 -4.76
C THR A 152 -0.64 -3.26 -4.68
N GLU A 153 -1.28 -3.78 -5.73
CA GLU A 153 -2.71 -4.06 -5.74
C GLU A 153 -3.08 -5.09 -4.67
N ASP A 154 -2.39 -6.24 -4.63
CA ASP A 154 -2.65 -7.30 -3.64
C ASP A 154 -2.49 -6.76 -2.21
N SER A 155 -1.50 -5.90 -1.99
CA SER A 155 -1.30 -5.21 -0.72
C SER A 155 -2.47 -4.30 -0.37
N ALA A 156 -3.01 -3.55 -1.32
CA ALA A 156 -4.14 -2.65 -1.08
C ALA A 156 -5.46 -3.41 -0.88
N VAL A 157 -5.68 -4.49 -1.63
CA VAL A 157 -6.81 -5.40 -1.41
C VAL A 157 -6.76 -5.95 0.01
N SER A 158 -5.58 -6.33 0.52
CA SER A 158 -5.42 -6.79 1.90
C SER A 158 -5.77 -5.74 2.97
N VAL A 159 -5.48 -4.45 2.73
CA VAL A 159 -5.91 -3.35 3.62
C VAL A 159 -7.43 -3.35 3.75
N ILE A 160 -8.13 -3.39 2.61
CA ILE A 160 -9.59 -3.32 2.57
C ILE A 160 -10.20 -4.62 3.14
N ASP A 161 -9.58 -5.77 2.86
CA ASP A 161 -10.02 -7.08 3.35
C ASP A 161 -9.94 -7.18 4.88
N ASN A 162 -8.91 -6.57 5.49
CA ASN A 162 -8.76 -6.47 6.95
C ASN A 162 -9.72 -5.46 7.59
N LEU A 163 -10.29 -4.53 6.81
CA LEU A 163 -11.28 -3.56 7.30
C LEU A 163 -12.69 -4.17 7.39
N LEU A 164 -12.97 -5.19 6.57
CA LEU A 164 -14.28 -5.85 6.50
C LEU A 164 -14.29 -7.17 7.28
N PRO A 165 -15.17 -7.35 8.29
CA PRO A 165 -15.33 -8.65 8.93
C PRO A 165 -15.91 -9.69 7.95
N GLU A 166 -15.53 -10.97 8.08
CA GLU A 166 -15.95 -12.07 7.19
C GLU A 166 -17.47 -12.21 7.09
N GLU A 167 -18.19 -12.07 8.21
CA GLU A 167 -19.65 -12.09 8.23
C GLU A 167 -20.25 -10.92 7.43
N GLY A 168 -19.54 -9.79 7.38
CA GLY A 168 -19.88 -8.64 6.56
C GLY A 168 -19.78 -8.95 5.06
N LYS A 169 -18.67 -9.56 4.62
CA LYS A 169 -18.41 -9.85 3.19
C LYS A 169 -19.51 -10.72 2.57
N ALA A 170 -19.91 -11.79 3.26
CA ALA A 170 -20.97 -12.69 2.79
C ALA A 170 -22.35 -12.00 2.73
N ARG A 171 -22.65 -11.16 3.73
CA ARG A 171 -23.88 -10.36 3.77
C ARG A 171 -23.90 -9.31 2.66
N PHE A 172 -22.78 -8.65 2.38
CA PHE A 172 -22.67 -7.67 1.30
C PHE A 172 -22.93 -8.29 -0.07
N ARG A 173 -22.28 -9.42 -0.40
CA ARG A 173 -22.53 -10.13 -1.68
C ARG A 173 -24.00 -10.51 -1.89
N THR A 174 -24.70 -10.86 -0.82
CA THR A 174 -26.10 -11.29 -0.91
C THR A 174 -27.05 -10.11 -0.98
N ALA A 175 -26.71 -8.99 -0.34
CA ALA A 175 -27.56 -7.80 -0.23
C ALA A 175 -27.34 -6.76 -1.33
N LEU A 176 -26.13 -6.65 -1.89
CA LEU A 176 -25.76 -5.64 -2.89
C LEU A 176 -25.75 -6.24 -4.29
N LYS A 177 -26.93 -6.55 -4.82
CA LYS A 177 -27.05 -6.90 -6.24
C LYS A 177 -26.76 -5.67 -7.11
N PRO A 178 -26.22 -5.83 -8.33
CA PRO A 178 -26.02 -4.74 -9.28
C PRO A 178 -27.34 -4.30 -9.94
N ASP A 179 -28.35 -4.03 -9.11
CA ASP A 179 -29.63 -3.46 -9.50
C ASP A 179 -29.71 -1.98 -9.08
N LYS A 180 -30.82 -1.32 -9.40
CA LYS A 180 -31.03 0.10 -9.11
C LYS A 180 -30.75 0.43 -7.64
N PHE A 181 -31.37 -0.31 -6.74
CA PHE A 181 -31.25 -0.06 -5.31
C PHE A 181 -29.81 -0.27 -4.82
N GLY A 182 -29.18 -1.39 -5.20
CA GLY A 182 -27.82 -1.68 -4.77
C GLY A 182 -26.81 -0.66 -5.28
N THR A 183 -26.92 -0.25 -6.54
CA THR A 183 -26.01 0.73 -7.14
C THR A 183 -26.20 2.14 -6.58
N GLU A 184 -27.46 2.60 -6.43
CA GLU A 184 -27.77 3.91 -5.83
C GLU A 184 -27.38 3.99 -4.35
N LEU A 185 -27.58 2.91 -3.59
CA LEU A 185 -27.17 2.86 -2.18
C LEU A 185 -25.64 2.96 -2.04
N ASN A 186 -24.88 2.26 -2.89
CA ASN A 186 -23.41 2.35 -2.86
C ASN A 186 -22.91 3.74 -3.28
N ALA A 187 -23.52 4.34 -4.30
CA ALA A 187 -23.19 5.70 -4.72
C ALA A 187 -23.47 6.71 -3.59
N PHE A 188 -24.64 6.62 -2.96
CA PHE A 188 -25.01 7.47 -1.84
C PHE A 188 -24.05 7.31 -0.65
N ILE A 189 -23.80 6.06 -0.20
CA ILE A 189 -22.86 5.80 0.90
C ILE A 189 -21.48 6.35 0.55
N THR A 190 -21.04 6.17 -0.70
CA THR A 190 -19.72 6.60 -1.15
C THR A 190 -19.60 8.12 -1.09
N ALA A 191 -20.61 8.84 -1.60
CA ALA A 191 -20.64 10.30 -1.61
C ALA A 191 -20.70 10.90 -0.19
N VAL A 192 -21.30 10.20 0.77
CA VAL A 192 -21.38 10.64 2.17
C VAL A 192 -20.12 10.28 2.97
N PHE A 193 -19.56 9.09 2.77
CA PHE A 193 -18.51 8.55 3.63
C PHE A 193 -17.09 8.88 3.16
N PHE A 194 -16.80 8.83 1.86
CA PHE A 194 -15.42 9.01 1.36
C PHE A 194 -14.91 10.45 1.20
N PRO A 195 -15.67 11.55 1.41
CA PRO A 195 -15.11 12.89 1.27
C PRO A 195 -13.85 13.18 2.08
N PHE A 196 -13.69 12.60 3.27
CA PHE A 196 -12.47 12.75 4.08
C PHE A 196 -11.21 12.27 3.34
N MET A 197 -11.35 11.26 2.48
CA MET A 197 -10.24 10.57 1.82
C MET A 197 -9.95 11.14 0.44
N VAL A 198 -10.99 11.39 -0.36
CA VAL A 198 -10.84 11.72 -1.79
C VAL A 198 -11.32 13.12 -2.14
N GLY A 199 -11.96 13.85 -1.23
CA GLY A 199 -12.47 15.19 -1.46
C GLY A 199 -13.95 15.22 -1.86
N LYS A 200 -14.42 16.37 -2.37
CA LYS A 200 -15.85 16.60 -2.62
C LYS A 200 -16.41 15.57 -3.61
N CYS A 201 -17.45 14.86 -3.18
CA CYS A 201 -18.15 13.83 -3.93
C CYS A 201 -19.58 14.26 -4.22
N GLU A 202 -20.03 14.11 -5.46
CA GLU A 202 -21.41 14.36 -5.88
C GLU A 202 -21.97 13.11 -6.57
N VAL A 203 -23.23 12.78 -6.29
CA VAL A 203 -23.90 11.66 -6.96
C VAL A 203 -24.38 12.13 -8.34
N GLU A 204 -24.13 11.32 -9.36
CA GLU A 204 -24.53 11.57 -10.73
C GLU A 204 -25.49 10.49 -11.23
N GLU A 205 -26.41 10.91 -12.08
CA GLU A 205 -27.31 10.02 -12.81
C GLU A 205 -26.61 9.39 -14.01
N ARG A 206 -26.99 8.15 -14.30
CA ARG A 206 -26.55 7.40 -15.49
C ARG A 206 -27.75 6.82 -16.20
N THR A 207 -27.64 6.71 -17.51
CA THR A 207 -28.68 6.16 -18.39
C THR A 207 -28.20 4.90 -19.08
N GLN A 208 -29.03 4.32 -19.95
CA GLN A 208 -28.69 3.12 -20.71
C GLN A 208 -27.41 3.27 -21.57
N GLN A 209 -27.07 4.49 -21.99
CA GLN A 209 -25.85 4.78 -22.75
C GLN A 209 -24.58 4.58 -21.93
N ASP A 210 -24.61 4.95 -20.65
CA ASP A 210 -23.50 4.74 -19.73
C ASP A 210 -23.44 3.29 -19.23
N LEU A 211 -24.62 2.72 -18.99
CA LEU A 211 -24.78 1.48 -18.25
C LEU A 211 -25.93 0.64 -18.87
N PRO A 212 -25.62 -0.33 -19.77
CA PRO A 212 -26.62 -1.00 -20.60
C PRO A 212 -27.74 -1.75 -19.85
N GLN A 213 -27.54 -2.08 -18.58
CA GLN A 213 -28.57 -2.71 -17.75
C GLN A 213 -29.66 -1.74 -17.27
N ILE A 214 -29.45 -0.42 -17.39
CA ILE A 214 -30.46 0.58 -17.07
C ILE A 214 -31.54 0.54 -18.17
N PRO A 215 -32.83 0.42 -17.82
CA PRO A 215 -33.91 0.51 -18.81
C PRO A 215 -33.92 1.85 -19.55
N GLU A 216 -34.27 1.84 -20.85
CA GLU A 216 -34.22 3.04 -21.73
C GLU A 216 -34.97 4.27 -21.19
N ALA A 217 -36.04 4.05 -20.43
CA ALA A 217 -36.88 5.10 -19.86
C ALA A 217 -36.52 5.47 -18.40
N GLU A 218 -35.38 5.01 -17.90
CA GLU A 218 -34.91 5.26 -16.53
C GLU A 218 -33.53 5.92 -16.49
N ALA A 219 -33.29 6.62 -15.38
CA ALA A 219 -31.97 7.05 -14.94
C ALA A 219 -31.75 6.57 -13.51
N TRP A 220 -30.53 6.11 -13.21
CA TRP A 220 -30.14 5.62 -11.88
C TRP A 220 -29.05 6.53 -11.31
N ASN A 221 -29.16 6.86 -10.03
CA ASN A 221 -28.16 7.63 -9.28
C ASN A 221 -26.97 6.75 -8.86
N CYS A 222 -26.34 6.08 -9.84
CA CYS A 222 -25.34 5.03 -9.60
C CYS A 222 -23.89 5.46 -9.85
N ALA A 223 -23.64 6.74 -10.13
CA ALA A 223 -22.29 7.26 -10.26
C ALA A 223 -21.96 8.26 -9.14
N VAL A 224 -20.68 8.37 -8.81
CA VAL A 224 -20.14 9.38 -7.89
C VAL A 224 -18.98 10.09 -8.57
N LYS A 225 -19.12 11.41 -8.75
CA LYS A 225 -18.06 12.27 -9.24
C LYS A 225 -17.31 12.87 -8.07
N ILE A 226 -16.01 12.56 -8.01
CA ILE A 226 -15.06 13.29 -7.18
C ILE A 226 -14.61 14.49 -8.00
N GLU A 227 -14.95 15.72 -7.57
CA GLU A 227 -14.65 16.93 -8.34
C GLU A 227 -13.15 17.16 -8.50
N LYS A 228 -12.41 17.01 -7.40
CA LYS A 228 -10.95 17.07 -7.38
C LYS A 228 -10.42 16.09 -6.35
N CYS A 229 -9.75 15.05 -6.83
CA CYS A 229 -9.31 13.93 -6.02
C CYS A 229 -8.13 14.33 -5.13
N ARG A 230 -8.38 14.47 -3.82
CA ARG A 230 -7.38 14.78 -2.80
C ARG A 230 -6.16 13.87 -2.88
N TRP A 231 -6.39 12.57 -3.12
CA TRP A 231 -5.32 11.58 -3.21
C TRP A 231 -4.40 11.84 -4.41
N LEU A 232 -4.97 12.10 -5.58
CA LEU A 232 -4.21 12.38 -6.81
C LEU A 232 -3.55 13.76 -6.74
N GLU A 233 -4.26 14.77 -6.23
CA GLU A 233 -3.75 16.14 -6.05
C GLU A 233 -2.54 16.15 -5.12
N ARG A 234 -2.61 15.48 -3.97
CA ARG A 234 -1.56 15.49 -2.95
C ARG A 234 -0.37 14.59 -3.31
N SER A 235 -0.60 13.47 -3.97
CA SER A 235 0.48 12.54 -4.35
C SER A 235 1.16 12.92 -5.67
N GLY A 236 0.42 13.52 -6.61
CA GLY A 236 0.85 13.70 -8.01
C GLY A 236 1.18 12.38 -8.73
N CYS A 237 0.89 11.23 -8.12
CA CYS A 237 1.44 9.95 -8.53
C CYS A 237 0.36 9.08 -9.18
N VAL A 238 0.44 8.95 -10.52
CA VAL A 238 -0.43 8.05 -11.30
C VAL A 238 -0.26 6.60 -10.86
N GLY A 239 0.97 6.18 -10.54
CA GLY A 239 1.24 4.83 -10.01
C GLY A 239 0.48 4.54 -8.70
N MET A 240 0.38 5.51 -7.79
CA MET A 240 -0.44 5.39 -6.59
C MET A 240 -1.92 5.38 -6.89
N CYS A 241 -2.38 6.23 -7.81
CA CYS A 241 -3.77 6.25 -8.24
C CYS A 241 -4.19 4.89 -8.80
N ALA A 242 -3.41 4.32 -9.71
CA ALA A 242 -3.68 3.01 -10.31
C ALA A 242 -3.56 1.87 -9.28
N GLY A 243 -2.42 1.78 -8.58
CA GLY A 243 -2.05 0.63 -7.77
C GLY A 243 -2.65 0.58 -6.36
N LEU A 244 -3.02 1.74 -5.78
CA LEU A 244 -3.53 1.81 -4.40
C LEU A 244 -5.00 2.25 -4.32
N CYS A 245 -5.53 2.91 -5.35
CA CYS A 245 -6.92 3.38 -5.37
C CYS A 245 -7.75 2.61 -6.42
N LYS A 246 -7.54 2.87 -7.72
CA LYS A 246 -8.37 2.33 -8.81
C LYS A 246 -8.43 0.81 -8.84
N ARG A 247 -7.30 0.13 -9.11
CA ARG A 247 -7.31 -1.33 -9.31
C ARG A 247 -7.80 -2.09 -8.06
N PRO A 248 -7.31 -1.77 -6.84
CA PRO A 248 -7.76 -2.48 -5.64
C PRO A 248 -9.24 -2.30 -5.37
N MET A 249 -9.78 -1.10 -5.56
CA MET A 249 -11.20 -0.83 -5.32
C MET A 249 -12.09 -1.54 -6.32
N GLN A 250 -11.75 -1.51 -7.62
CA GLN A 250 -12.49 -2.24 -8.65
C GLN A 250 -12.49 -3.75 -8.38
N ARG A 251 -11.33 -4.31 -7.99
CA ARG A 251 -11.21 -5.72 -7.63
C ARG A 251 -12.02 -6.06 -6.38
N MET A 252 -11.95 -5.25 -5.33
CA MET A 252 -12.70 -5.46 -4.11
C MET A 252 -14.21 -5.44 -4.37
N PHE A 253 -14.70 -4.44 -5.09
CA PHE A 253 -16.11 -4.32 -5.40
C PHE A 253 -16.61 -5.47 -6.28
N GLY A 254 -15.89 -5.78 -7.38
CA GLY A 254 -16.26 -6.86 -8.29
C GLY A 254 -16.09 -8.26 -7.68
N GLU A 255 -14.89 -8.60 -7.22
CA GLU A 255 -14.58 -9.95 -6.75
C GLU A 255 -15.15 -10.21 -5.37
N VAL A 256 -15.00 -9.28 -4.41
CA VAL A 256 -15.30 -9.52 -2.98
C VAL A 256 -16.70 -9.10 -2.58
N LEU A 257 -17.19 -7.95 -3.07
CA LEU A 257 -18.52 -7.43 -2.70
C LEU A 257 -19.62 -7.84 -3.68
N GLY A 258 -19.26 -8.33 -4.87
CA GLY A 258 -20.23 -8.79 -5.88
C GLY A 258 -20.95 -7.66 -6.62
N MET A 259 -20.37 -6.46 -6.61
CA MET A 259 -20.89 -5.26 -7.28
C MET A 259 -19.81 -4.74 -8.22
N PRO A 260 -19.95 -4.84 -9.55
CA PRO A 260 -18.99 -4.24 -10.47
C PRO A 260 -18.82 -2.74 -10.20
N LEU A 261 -17.60 -2.25 -10.35
CA LEU A 261 -17.27 -0.85 -10.18
C LEU A 261 -16.26 -0.47 -11.26
N SER A 262 -16.54 0.59 -12.01
CA SER A 262 -15.59 1.27 -12.88
C SER A 262 -15.11 2.55 -12.21
N MET A 263 -13.80 2.77 -12.16
CA MET A 263 -13.19 4.02 -11.71
C MET A 263 -12.46 4.70 -12.85
N GLU A 264 -12.85 5.93 -13.13
CA GLU A 264 -12.45 6.72 -14.30
C GLU A 264 -11.78 8.02 -13.82
N PRO A 265 -10.49 7.96 -13.42
CA PRO A 265 -9.74 9.14 -13.03
C PRO A 265 -9.34 9.96 -14.26
N SER A 266 -9.38 11.27 -14.14
CA SER A 266 -8.96 12.21 -15.17
C SER A 266 -7.68 12.92 -14.74
N MET A 267 -6.67 12.85 -15.61
CA MET A 267 -5.39 13.54 -15.38
C MET A 267 -5.44 15.00 -15.83
N GLU A 268 -6.51 15.43 -16.50
CA GLU A 268 -6.67 16.79 -17.04
C GLU A 268 -7.22 17.77 -16.01
N ASP A 269 -8.06 17.29 -15.10
CA ASP A 269 -8.75 18.10 -14.07
C ASP A 269 -8.59 17.54 -12.65
N LEU A 270 -7.85 16.44 -12.49
CA LEU A 270 -7.63 15.70 -11.25
C LEU A 270 -8.92 15.12 -10.64
N SER A 271 -9.99 15.01 -11.42
CA SER A 271 -11.26 14.41 -10.98
C SER A 271 -11.23 12.89 -11.06
N CYS A 272 -12.22 12.23 -10.49
CA CYS A 272 -12.41 10.78 -10.68
C CYS A 272 -13.88 10.42 -10.58
N THR A 273 -14.37 9.62 -11.54
CA THR A 273 -15.75 9.15 -11.52
C THR A 273 -15.81 7.67 -11.15
N MET A 274 -16.68 7.32 -10.21
CA MET A 274 -16.94 5.96 -9.76
C MET A 274 -18.32 5.54 -10.24
N VAL A 275 -18.44 4.54 -11.11
CA VAL A 275 -19.73 4.07 -11.64
C VAL A 275 -20.03 2.67 -11.12
N PHE A 276 -21.03 2.57 -10.24
CA PHE A 276 -21.45 1.32 -9.62
C PHE A 276 -22.33 0.51 -10.59
N GLY A 277 -22.08 -0.80 -10.66
CA GLY A 277 -22.68 -1.72 -11.62
C GLY A 277 -21.98 -1.75 -12.98
N LYS A 278 -21.02 -0.86 -13.26
CA LYS A 278 -20.24 -0.87 -14.51
C LYS A 278 -19.03 -1.80 -14.36
N GLU A 279 -18.84 -2.68 -15.34
CA GLU A 279 -17.63 -3.51 -15.39
C GLU A 279 -16.40 -2.61 -15.63
N PRO A 280 -15.30 -2.80 -14.87
CA PRO A 280 -14.09 -2.03 -15.07
C PRO A 280 -13.46 -2.36 -16.42
N THR A 281 -12.89 -1.34 -17.07
CA THR A 281 -12.03 -1.56 -18.24
C THR A 281 -10.86 -2.47 -17.86
N LYS A 282 -10.52 -3.40 -18.76
CA LYS A 282 -9.36 -4.26 -18.55
C LYS A 282 -8.08 -3.44 -18.54
N TRP A 283 -7.12 -3.81 -17.69
CA TRP A 283 -5.89 -3.05 -17.50
C TRP A 283 -5.06 -2.88 -18.79
N ASP A 284 -5.12 -3.84 -19.72
CA ASP A 284 -4.42 -3.76 -21.00
C ASP A 284 -5.00 -2.69 -21.94
N GLN A 285 -6.23 -2.24 -21.69
CA GLN A 285 -7.00 -1.28 -22.48
C GLN A 285 -7.29 0.01 -21.68
N ASP A 286 -6.71 0.14 -20.49
CA ASP A 286 -6.96 1.28 -19.61
C ASP A 286 -6.02 2.43 -19.95
N ASP A 287 -6.57 3.57 -20.34
CA ASP A 287 -5.78 4.75 -20.71
C ASP A 287 -4.81 5.19 -19.60
N LEU A 288 -5.14 4.93 -18.33
CA LEU A 288 -4.29 5.26 -17.19
C LEU A 288 -2.95 4.51 -17.22
N ARG A 289 -2.87 3.36 -17.90
CA ARG A 289 -1.65 2.56 -18.03
C ARG A 289 -0.54 3.32 -18.75
N GLU A 290 -0.88 4.17 -19.70
CA GLU A 290 0.07 4.91 -20.52
C GLU A 290 0.35 6.32 -19.98
N GLN A 291 -0.38 6.76 -18.95
CA GLN A 291 -0.23 8.11 -18.41
C GLN A 291 1.03 8.23 -17.55
N PRO A 292 1.90 9.22 -17.81
CA PRO A 292 3.05 9.49 -16.95
C PRO A 292 2.60 10.07 -15.61
N CYS A 293 3.43 9.94 -14.58
CA CYS A 293 3.22 10.69 -13.35
C CYS A 293 3.39 12.21 -13.58
N PHE A 294 2.73 13.01 -12.73
CA PHE A 294 2.94 14.45 -12.74
C PHE A 294 4.34 14.81 -12.25
N SER A 295 4.83 16.00 -12.60
CA SER A 295 6.14 16.50 -12.13
C SER A 295 6.22 16.67 -10.61
N THR A 296 5.07 16.76 -9.94
CA THR A 296 4.95 16.82 -8.48
C THR A 296 5.05 15.44 -7.81
N CYS A 297 5.04 14.34 -8.58
CA CYS A 297 5.23 12.99 -8.07
C CYS A 297 6.67 12.80 -7.58
N ALA A 298 6.85 12.71 -6.27
CA ALA A 298 8.16 12.46 -5.68
C ALA A 298 8.81 11.16 -6.19
N THR A 299 8.02 10.11 -6.41
CA THR A 299 8.54 8.82 -6.89
C THR A 299 9.09 8.89 -8.31
N ALA A 300 8.48 9.69 -9.18
CA ALA A 300 8.91 9.85 -10.58
C ALA A 300 10.02 10.89 -10.75
N SER A 301 10.05 11.95 -9.94
CA SER A 301 11.01 13.05 -10.07
C SER A 301 12.44 12.72 -9.59
N ASN A 302 12.62 11.67 -8.79
CA ASN A 302 13.93 11.26 -8.25
C ASN A 302 14.68 10.23 -9.15
N GLY A 303 14.28 10.10 -10.41
CA GLY A 303 14.82 9.12 -11.34
C GLY A 303 16.14 9.54 -11.98
N GLU A 304 17.28 9.20 -11.36
CA GLU A 304 18.52 8.90 -12.13
C GLU A 304 19.51 7.97 -11.42
N GLU A 305 19.56 7.87 -10.07
CA GLU A 305 20.57 7.02 -9.39
C GLU A 305 20.05 5.81 -8.59
N ASP A 306 18.75 5.70 -8.24
CA ASP A 306 18.28 4.71 -7.24
C ASP A 306 17.12 3.78 -7.73
N LEU A 307 16.81 3.82 -9.03
CA LEU A 307 15.65 3.11 -9.61
C LEU A 307 15.80 1.58 -9.74
N SER A 308 16.88 0.96 -9.25
CA SER A 308 16.91 -0.51 -9.18
C SER A 308 15.90 -1.09 -8.17
N ASN A 309 15.29 -0.25 -7.32
CA ASN A 309 14.45 -0.69 -6.20
C ASN A 309 13.08 0.00 -6.06
N ALA A 310 12.67 0.96 -6.91
CA ALA A 310 11.48 1.77 -6.63
C ALA A 310 10.20 1.34 -7.39
N PHE A 311 10.30 0.83 -8.61
CA PHE A 311 9.16 0.35 -9.39
C PHE A 311 9.69 -0.68 -10.41
N ILE A 312 9.45 -1.97 -10.18
CA ILE A 312 9.75 -3.02 -11.16
C ILE A 312 8.41 -3.41 -11.76
N ASP A 313 7.95 -2.64 -12.74
CA ASP A 313 6.93 -3.13 -13.65
C ASP A 313 7.56 -3.23 -15.05
N PRO A 314 7.78 -4.43 -15.59
CA PRO A 314 8.28 -4.57 -16.96
C PRO A 314 7.31 -4.03 -18.01
N ASP A 315 6.05 -3.78 -17.65
CA ASP A 315 4.97 -3.35 -18.54
C ASP A 315 4.56 -1.86 -18.36
N PHE A 316 5.21 -1.11 -17.46
CA PHE A 316 4.99 0.33 -17.27
C PHE A 316 6.19 1.11 -17.83
N PRO A 317 6.05 1.82 -18.97
CA PRO A 317 7.13 2.64 -19.48
C PRO A 317 7.36 3.81 -18.52
N LEU A 318 8.45 3.76 -17.75
CA LEU A 318 9.06 4.94 -17.13
C LEU A 318 9.66 5.84 -18.22
N SER A 319 8.86 6.30 -19.18
CA SER A 319 9.29 7.37 -20.09
C SER A 319 9.06 8.69 -19.37
N ALA A 320 10.08 9.14 -18.64
CA ALA A 320 10.21 10.57 -18.36
C ALA A 320 10.18 11.30 -19.71
N PRO A 321 9.37 12.36 -19.90
CA PRO A 321 9.46 13.16 -21.10
C PRO A 321 10.89 13.70 -21.18
N SER A 322 11.57 13.40 -22.29
CA SER A 322 12.88 13.98 -22.56
C SER A 322 12.77 15.49 -22.43
N ILE A 323 13.52 16.06 -21.50
CA ILE A 323 13.66 17.51 -21.31
C ILE A 323 14.23 18.07 -22.62
N THR A 324 13.34 18.36 -23.56
CA THR A 324 13.69 19.12 -24.75
C THR A 324 13.70 20.56 -24.27
N THR A 325 14.91 21.08 -24.12
CA THR A 325 15.21 22.45 -23.75
C THR A 325 14.30 23.39 -24.55
N PHE A 326 13.28 23.96 -23.91
CA PHE A 326 12.48 25.03 -24.51
C PHE A 326 13.36 26.28 -24.55
N ARG A 327 14.17 26.34 -25.60
CA ARG A 327 15.02 27.49 -25.93
C ARG A 327 14.07 28.64 -26.25
N ARG A 328 13.96 29.61 -25.33
CA ARG A 328 13.32 30.91 -25.60
C ARG A 328 13.79 31.40 -26.96
N ARG A 329 12.87 31.51 -27.92
CA ARG A 329 13.08 32.38 -29.08
C ARG A 329 12.61 33.77 -28.68
N THR A 330 13.62 34.63 -28.49
CA THR A 330 13.68 36.09 -28.63
C THR A 330 12.45 36.88 -28.23
#